data_AF-A0AAQ4EIG6-F1
#
_entry.id   AF-A0AAQ4EIG6-F1
#
_cell.length_a   1.000
_cell.length_b   1.000
_cell.length_c   1.000
_cell.angle_alpha   90.00
_cell.angle_beta   90.00
_cell.angle_gamma   90.00
#
_symmetry.space_group_name_H-M   'P 1'
#
loop_
_entity.id
_entity.type
_entity.pdbx_description
1 polymer ?
#
loop_
_entity_poly.entity_id
_entity_poly.type
_entity_poly.pdbx_seq_one_letter_code
_entity_poly.pdbx_strand_id
1 'polypeptide(L)'
;MLLLLAESAANAFFEYCDTTVSCFDRDTELQVSRLVDVDPCQNMFGHVCGRWESMYPGQQDQFDVLNTRLRMSLLENSGQARIGSDSAADKIIGTPSKLRSDVALNSYYRHVPKYNAETKFVVWFLEAHRAVPVHKKQFLRRSPEAAVSVSTDDWEATEISVGAFYVILYHLIYTPGSILIPPLLHPHGPNSYNYGSIGKVQGHELSHAFESKHLDMVSNDEDQAVYAPRFQRLLAEQQDCLMLQANKMTRSDIAGNNSISETFADNAGVEAAFLAYSTLQQPDRLRGIGQYTADQAFFAASCYIFCEAKRTSSEDGIYLPHSLRCNQPFISSQEFADAFHCREGLPMFPSHRCDIHDRQLVKHSMNH
;
A
#
# COMPACT_ATOMS: atom_id res chain seq x y z
N MET A 1 -15.14 -10.57 -14.82
CA MET A 1 -15.00 -9.21 -15.40
C MET A 1 -16.13 -8.30 -14.92
N LEU A 2 -17.40 -8.65 -15.13
CA LEU A 2 -18.56 -7.89 -14.59
C LEU A 2 -18.59 -7.78 -13.07
N LEU A 3 -18.20 -8.83 -12.33
CA LEU A 3 -18.07 -8.74 -10.87
C LEU A 3 -16.89 -7.90 -10.41
N LEU A 4 -15.75 -7.96 -11.11
CA LEU A 4 -14.61 -7.07 -10.85
C LEU A 4 -14.97 -5.60 -11.15
N LEU A 5 -15.72 -5.35 -12.23
CA LEU A 5 -16.24 -4.02 -12.54
C LEU A 5 -17.28 -3.57 -11.51
N ALA A 6 -18.18 -4.44 -11.07
CA ALA A 6 -19.18 -4.14 -10.05
C ALA A 6 -18.58 -3.92 -8.64
N GLU A 7 -17.56 -4.70 -8.25
CA GLU A 7 -16.79 -4.51 -7.01
C GLU A 7 -15.92 -3.25 -7.08
N SER A 8 -15.29 -2.97 -8.23
CA SER A 8 -14.55 -1.71 -8.43
C SER A 8 -15.47 -0.49 -8.47
N ALA A 9 -16.70 -0.64 -9.01
CA ALA A 9 -17.70 0.42 -9.05
C ALA A 9 -18.35 0.65 -7.68
N ALA A 10 -18.42 -0.37 -6.82
CA ALA A 10 -18.83 -0.19 -5.43
C ALA A 10 -17.82 0.65 -4.61
N ASN A 11 -16.55 0.69 -5.05
CA ASN A 11 -15.46 1.42 -4.40
C ASN A 11 -15.05 2.71 -5.14
N ALA A 12 -15.60 2.98 -6.33
CA ALA A 12 -15.33 4.19 -7.11
C ALA A 12 -16.51 5.16 -7.01
N PHE A 13 -16.24 6.41 -6.65
CA PHE A 13 -17.21 7.50 -6.65
C PHE A 13 -17.97 7.57 -7.98
N PHE A 14 -19.25 7.22 -7.96
CA PHE A 14 -20.15 7.33 -9.11
C PHE A 14 -20.47 8.80 -9.40
N GLU A 15 -19.66 9.46 -10.23
CA GLU A 15 -19.99 10.77 -10.84
C GLU A 15 -20.58 10.66 -12.26
N TYR A 16 -20.71 9.47 -12.84
CA TYR A 16 -20.99 9.32 -14.29
C TYR A 16 -22.35 8.74 -14.68
N CYS A 17 -23.29 8.57 -13.76
CA CYS A 17 -24.54 7.85 -14.04
C CYS A 17 -25.75 8.55 -13.43
N ASP A 18 -26.41 9.39 -14.22
CA ASP A 18 -27.53 10.25 -13.79
C ASP A 18 -28.80 9.45 -13.39
N THR A 19 -28.93 8.19 -13.82
CA THR A 19 -29.93 7.23 -13.32
C THR A 19 -29.44 5.78 -13.43
N THR A 20 -29.87 4.91 -12.51
CA THR A 20 -29.57 3.47 -12.50
C THR A 20 -29.95 2.76 -13.80
N VAL A 21 -31.09 3.10 -14.42
CA VAL A 21 -31.55 2.52 -15.70
C VAL A 21 -30.57 2.79 -16.84
N SER A 22 -30.01 4.00 -16.93
CA SER A 22 -29.08 4.37 -18.02
C SER A 22 -27.74 3.63 -17.98
N CYS A 23 -27.29 3.20 -16.79
CA CYS A 23 -26.04 2.44 -16.65
C CYS A 23 -26.21 1.00 -17.12
N PHE A 24 -27.40 0.41 -16.91
CA PHE A 24 -27.69 -0.98 -17.29
C PHE A 24 -27.87 -1.16 -18.79
N ASP A 25 -28.49 -0.20 -19.47
CA ASP A 25 -28.59 -0.23 -20.93
C ASP A 25 -27.20 -0.14 -21.57
N ARG A 26 -26.32 0.72 -21.04
CA ARG A 26 -24.92 0.81 -21.49
C ARG A 26 -24.09 -0.43 -21.16
N ASP A 27 -24.27 -1.04 -19.98
CA ASP A 27 -23.57 -2.29 -19.64
C ASP A 27 -24.02 -3.44 -20.54
N THR A 28 -25.32 -3.54 -20.82
CA THR A 28 -25.88 -4.54 -21.74
C THR A 28 -25.34 -4.34 -23.16
N GLU A 29 -25.27 -3.09 -23.63
CA GLU A 29 -24.68 -2.75 -24.93
C GLU A 29 -23.18 -3.08 -24.99
N LEU A 30 -22.44 -2.85 -23.90
CA LEU A 30 -21.03 -3.28 -23.74
C LEU A 30 -20.89 -4.82 -23.71
N GLN A 31 -21.83 -5.55 -23.12
CA GLN A 31 -21.82 -7.01 -23.11
C GLN A 31 -22.11 -7.62 -24.48
N VAL A 32 -23.08 -7.05 -25.21
CA VAL A 32 -23.43 -7.52 -26.56
C VAL A 32 -22.34 -7.17 -27.58
N SER A 33 -21.61 -6.07 -27.36
CA SER A 33 -20.45 -5.69 -28.17
C SER A 33 -19.14 -6.36 -27.74
N ARG A 34 -19.14 -7.14 -26.64
CA ARG A 34 -17.95 -7.88 -26.20
C ARG A 34 -17.61 -8.96 -27.22
N LEU A 35 -16.43 -8.85 -27.82
CA LEU A 35 -15.84 -9.93 -28.60
C LEU A 35 -15.50 -11.10 -27.65
N VAL A 36 -16.36 -12.12 -27.63
CA VAL A 36 -16.21 -13.32 -26.78
C VAL A 36 -15.03 -14.20 -27.19
N ASP A 37 -14.50 -14.00 -28.40
CA ASP A 37 -13.36 -14.75 -28.93
C ASP A 37 -12.00 -14.12 -28.55
N VAL A 38 -12.01 -12.93 -27.93
CA VAL A 38 -10.80 -12.23 -27.50
C VAL A 38 -10.73 -12.28 -25.98
N ASP A 39 -9.80 -13.07 -25.46
CA ASP A 39 -9.51 -13.12 -24.04
C ASP A 39 -9.15 -11.68 -23.56
N PRO A 40 -9.85 -11.13 -22.55
CA PRO A 40 -9.66 -9.77 -22.04
C PRO A 40 -8.29 -9.58 -21.40
N CYS A 41 -7.66 -10.68 -20.95
CA CYS A 41 -6.26 -10.64 -20.57
C CYS A 41 -5.35 -10.40 -21.78
N GLN A 42 -5.83 -10.53 -23.02
CA GLN A 42 -5.11 -10.14 -24.23
C GLN A 42 -5.28 -8.69 -24.67
N ASN A 43 -6.17 -7.92 -24.03
CA ASN A 43 -6.47 -6.54 -24.41
C ASN A 43 -6.31 -5.57 -23.21
N MET A 44 -7.24 -4.64 -23.00
CA MET A 44 -7.21 -3.59 -21.98
C MET A 44 -6.97 -4.12 -20.55
N PHE A 45 -7.44 -5.33 -20.22
CA PHE A 45 -7.29 -5.91 -18.88
C PHE A 45 -6.02 -6.74 -18.72
N GLY A 46 -5.18 -6.85 -19.75
CA GLY A 46 -3.95 -7.64 -19.68
C GLY A 46 -3.06 -7.27 -18.49
N HIS A 47 -3.02 -5.98 -18.13
CA HIS A 47 -2.30 -5.51 -16.95
C HIS A 47 -2.82 -6.13 -15.64
N VAL A 48 -4.15 -6.10 -15.43
CA VAL A 48 -4.80 -6.70 -14.25
C VAL A 48 -4.59 -8.21 -14.23
N CYS A 49 -4.52 -8.84 -15.40
CA CYS A 49 -4.26 -10.27 -15.55
C CYS A 49 -2.77 -10.68 -15.42
N GLY A 50 -1.87 -9.77 -15.04
CA GLY A 50 -0.46 -10.10 -14.80
C GLY A 50 0.45 -9.92 -16.02
N ARG A 51 -0.05 -9.41 -17.16
CA ARG A 51 0.81 -9.15 -18.33
C ARG A 51 1.80 -8.01 -18.12
N TRP A 52 1.67 -7.24 -17.05
CA TRP A 52 2.65 -6.22 -16.70
C TRP A 52 4.06 -6.80 -16.58
N GLU A 53 4.20 -8.04 -16.10
CA GLU A 53 5.49 -8.76 -16.06
C GLU A 53 6.12 -8.91 -17.46
N SER A 54 5.31 -9.18 -18.48
CA SER A 54 5.78 -9.29 -19.87
C SER A 54 6.08 -7.93 -20.51
N MET A 55 5.36 -6.88 -20.10
CA MET A 55 5.60 -5.51 -20.57
C MET A 55 6.82 -4.87 -19.91
N TYR A 56 7.15 -5.30 -18.69
CA TYR A 56 8.26 -4.81 -17.89
C TYR A 56 9.07 -5.97 -17.29
N PRO A 57 9.84 -6.71 -18.11
CA PRO A 57 10.62 -7.86 -17.64
C PRO A 57 11.60 -7.48 -16.53
N GLY A 58 11.66 -8.29 -15.47
CA GLY A 58 12.56 -8.08 -14.31
C GLY A 58 12.07 -7.04 -13.29
N GLN A 59 10.92 -6.41 -13.51
CA GLN A 59 10.35 -5.44 -12.58
C GLN A 59 9.92 -6.09 -11.25
N GLN A 60 9.41 -7.32 -11.29
CA GLN A 60 9.13 -8.12 -10.09
C GLN A 60 10.39 -8.35 -9.27
N ASP A 61 11.48 -8.81 -9.90
CA ASP A 61 12.77 -9.05 -9.23
C ASP A 61 13.32 -7.76 -8.59
N GLN A 62 13.22 -6.63 -9.30
CA GLN A 62 13.62 -5.32 -8.79
C GLN A 62 12.81 -4.94 -7.55
N PHE A 63 11.49 -5.11 -7.62
CA PHE A 63 10.60 -4.84 -6.49
C PHE A 63 10.89 -5.78 -5.32
N ASP A 64 11.22 -7.03 -5.58
CA ASP A 64 11.54 -8.00 -4.54
C ASP A 64 12.83 -7.66 -3.79
N VAL A 65 13.88 -7.26 -4.51
CA VAL A 65 15.13 -6.76 -3.93
C VAL A 65 14.89 -5.50 -3.10
N LEU A 66 14.07 -4.58 -3.62
CA LEU A 66 13.71 -3.35 -2.92
C LEU A 66 13.03 -3.67 -1.59
N ASN A 67 12.02 -4.55 -1.61
CA ASN A 67 11.26 -4.94 -0.42
C ASN A 67 12.12 -5.67 0.63
N THR A 68 13.03 -6.54 0.18
CA THR A 68 13.97 -7.21 1.10
C THR A 68 14.84 -6.19 1.82
N ARG A 69 15.34 -5.16 1.11
CA ARG A 69 16.17 -4.10 1.72
C ARG A 69 15.37 -3.22 2.69
N LEU A 70 14.14 -2.83 2.33
CA LEU A 70 13.25 -2.09 3.21
C LEU A 70 13.01 -2.83 4.53
N ARG A 71 12.74 -4.13 4.46
CA ARG A 71 12.53 -4.96 5.65
C ARG A 71 13.76 -4.95 6.55
N MET A 72 14.95 -5.08 5.99
CA MET A 72 16.19 -5.02 6.77
C MET A 72 16.36 -3.66 7.45
N SER A 73 16.13 -2.57 6.72
CA SER A 73 16.20 -1.20 7.28
C SER A 73 15.20 -0.95 8.41
N LEU A 74 13.96 -1.45 8.30
CA LEU A 74 12.96 -1.34 9.36
C LEU A 74 13.28 -2.18 10.58
N LEU A 75 13.79 -3.40 10.40
CA LEU A 75 14.22 -4.27 11.50
C LEU A 75 15.44 -3.72 12.25
N GLU A 76 16.37 -3.09 11.52
CA GLU A 76 17.49 -2.38 12.13
C GLU A 76 16.98 -1.20 12.97
N ASN A 77 16.12 -0.35 12.41
CA ASN A 77 15.55 0.80 13.13
C ASN A 77 14.69 0.41 14.33
N SER A 78 14.00 -0.74 14.30
CA SER A 78 13.18 -1.23 15.43
C SER A 78 13.99 -1.87 16.56
N GLY A 79 15.33 -1.91 16.46
CA GLY A 79 16.18 -2.55 17.47
C GLY A 79 16.03 -4.08 17.48
N GLN A 80 15.75 -4.68 16.31
CA GLN A 80 15.48 -6.10 16.14
C GLN A 80 14.23 -6.60 16.88
N ALA A 81 13.27 -5.71 17.17
CA ALA A 81 11.94 -6.13 17.59
C ALA A 81 11.41 -7.13 16.54
N ARG A 82 11.30 -8.40 16.94
CA ARG A 82 10.86 -9.46 16.04
C ARG A 82 9.40 -9.22 15.74
N ILE A 83 9.13 -8.83 14.51
CA ILE A 83 7.84 -9.12 13.89
C ILE A 83 7.79 -10.65 13.82
N GLY A 84 6.78 -11.28 14.42
CA GLY A 84 6.66 -12.73 14.56
C GLY A 84 7.15 -13.45 13.31
N SER A 85 8.05 -14.41 13.50
CA SER A 85 8.77 -15.08 12.42
C SER A 85 7.79 -15.58 11.36
N ASP A 86 7.96 -15.09 10.13
CA ASP A 86 7.44 -15.69 8.90
C ASP A 86 5.92 -15.60 8.62
N SER A 87 5.23 -14.52 8.99
CA SER A 87 3.89 -14.23 8.42
C SER A 87 3.73 -12.81 7.87
N ALA A 88 4.17 -11.79 8.61
CA ALA A 88 4.10 -10.34 8.27
C ALA A 88 4.46 -9.96 6.83
N ALA A 89 5.45 -10.67 6.31
CA ALA A 89 6.25 -10.31 5.16
C ALA A 89 6.10 -11.31 4.00
N ASP A 90 5.17 -12.27 4.12
CA ASP A 90 4.85 -13.19 3.03
C ASP A 90 3.98 -12.47 2.01
N LYS A 91 4.70 -11.94 1.04
CA LYS A 91 4.29 -11.13 -0.09
C LYS A 91 3.18 -11.77 -0.91
N ILE A 92 2.01 -11.13 -0.95
CA ILE A 92 1.13 -11.23 -2.12
C ILE A 92 1.47 -10.07 -3.04
N ILE A 93 2.36 -10.35 -3.99
CA ILE A 93 2.75 -9.44 -5.05
C ILE A 93 2.24 -9.99 -6.36
N GLY A 94 1.63 -9.12 -7.15
CA GLY A 94 1.20 -9.43 -8.50
C GLY A 94 -0.19 -10.00 -8.57
N THR A 95 -0.51 -10.58 -9.73
CA THR A 95 -1.88 -10.97 -10.06
C THR A 95 -2.18 -12.38 -9.57
N PRO A 96 -3.27 -12.59 -8.79
CA PRO A 96 -3.76 -13.90 -8.40
C PRO A 96 -3.92 -14.83 -9.60
N SER A 97 -3.61 -16.11 -9.45
CA SER A 97 -3.72 -17.10 -10.53
C SER A 97 -5.13 -17.14 -11.13
N LYS A 98 -6.16 -16.92 -10.28
CA LYS A 98 -7.57 -16.79 -10.68
C LYS A 98 -7.86 -15.70 -11.71
N LEU A 99 -7.01 -14.68 -11.84
CA LEU A 99 -7.18 -13.57 -12.79
C LEU A 99 -6.30 -13.69 -14.05
N ARG A 100 -5.43 -14.70 -14.15
CA ARG A 100 -4.44 -14.79 -15.24
C ARG A 100 -5.02 -15.24 -16.59
N SER A 101 -6.26 -15.74 -16.61
CA SER A 101 -6.95 -16.15 -17.83
C SER A 101 -8.46 -16.14 -17.67
N ASP A 102 -9.18 -16.06 -18.78
CA ASP A 102 -10.63 -16.23 -18.82
C ASP A 102 -11.09 -17.58 -18.22
N VAL A 103 -10.30 -18.65 -18.40
CA VAL A 103 -10.63 -19.97 -17.86
C VAL A 103 -10.58 -19.96 -16.34
N ALA A 104 -9.51 -19.40 -15.77
CA ALA A 104 -9.34 -19.30 -14.33
C ALA A 104 -10.42 -18.38 -13.72
N LEU A 105 -10.70 -17.25 -14.38
CA LEU A 105 -11.69 -16.27 -13.94
C LEU A 105 -13.11 -16.84 -13.93
N ASN A 106 -13.50 -17.52 -15.02
CA ASN A 106 -14.80 -18.18 -15.13
C ASN A 106 -14.93 -19.37 -14.17
N SER A 107 -13.82 -20.04 -13.85
CA SER A 107 -13.81 -21.11 -12.86
C SER A 107 -14.06 -20.56 -11.45
N TYR A 108 -13.36 -19.47 -11.07
CA TYR A 108 -13.48 -18.84 -9.76
C TYR A 108 -14.91 -18.30 -9.52
N TYR A 109 -15.47 -17.54 -10.46
CA TYR A 109 -16.81 -16.96 -10.35
C TYR A 109 -17.94 -17.91 -10.76
N ARG A 110 -17.68 -19.22 -10.96
CA ARG A 110 -18.71 -20.20 -11.35
C ARG A 110 -19.89 -20.27 -10.38
N HIS A 111 -19.65 -19.92 -9.12
CA HIS A 111 -20.68 -19.92 -8.07
C HIS A 111 -21.64 -18.73 -8.18
N VAL A 112 -21.31 -17.68 -8.92
CA VAL A 112 -22.18 -16.51 -9.11
C VAL A 112 -23.17 -16.79 -10.25
N PRO A 113 -24.48 -16.53 -10.05
CA PRO A 113 -25.46 -16.69 -11.12
C PRO A 113 -25.10 -15.83 -12.33
N LYS A 114 -25.29 -16.38 -13.52
CA LYS A 114 -25.10 -15.61 -14.76
C LYS A 114 -26.22 -14.58 -14.89
N TYR A 115 -25.85 -13.36 -15.27
CA TYR A 115 -26.83 -12.36 -15.65
C TYR A 115 -27.48 -12.74 -16.99
N ASN A 116 -28.79 -12.61 -17.07
CA ASN A 116 -29.59 -12.71 -18.29
C ASN A 116 -30.45 -11.43 -18.35
N ALA A 117 -30.55 -10.80 -19.52
CA ALA A 117 -31.38 -9.62 -19.75
C ALA A 117 -32.85 -9.83 -19.36
N GLU A 118 -33.34 -11.07 -19.33
CA GLU A 118 -34.70 -11.42 -18.89
C GLU A 118 -34.85 -11.49 -17.36
N THR A 119 -33.74 -11.55 -16.61
CA THR A 119 -33.74 -11.62 -15.15
C THR A 119 -33.81 -10.23 -14.56
N LYS A 120 -34.79 -9.99 -13.67
CA LYS A 120 -34.89 -8.72 -12.93
C LYS A 120 -33.59 -8.47 -12.18
N PHE A 121 -32.97 -7.31 -12.39
CA PHE A 121 -31.69 -6.95 -11.77
C PHE A 121 -31.70 -7.18 -10.25
N VAL A 122 -32.74 -6.74 -9.53
CA VAL A 122 -32.82 -6.92 -8.07
C VAL A 122 -32.80 -8.40 -7.66
N VAL A 123 -33.38 -9.29 -8.47
CA VAL A 123 -33.39 -10.73 -8.19
C VAL A 123 -31.99 -11.29 -8.41
N TRP A 124 -31.38 -11.02 -9.57
CA TRP A 124 -30.00 -11.44 -9.85
C TRP A 124 -29.00 -10.88 -8.82
N PHE A 125 -29.13 -9.60 -8.46
CA PHE A 125 -28.30 -8.93 -7.47
C PHE A 125 -28.40 -9.62 -6.10
N LEU A 126 -29.61 -9.89 -5.61
CA LEU A 126 -29.81 -10.58 -4.35
C LEU A 126 -29.27 -12.02 -4.38
N GLU A 127 -29.41 -12.72 -5.52
CA GLU A 127 -28.86 -14.06 -5.70
C GLU A 127 -27.32 -14.05 -5.75
N ALA A 128 -26.71 -13.09 -6.45
CA ALA A 128 -25.26 -12.91 -6.52
C ALA A 128 -24.68 -12.54 -5.14
N HIS A 129 -25.31 -11.57 -4.44
CA HIS A 129 -24.94 -11.19 -3.08
C HIS A 129 -25.11 -12.32 -2.07
N ARG A 130 -26.01 -13.27 -2.32
CA ARG A 130 -26.15 -14.48 -1.49
C ARG A 130 -25.12 -15.55 -1.86
N ALA A 131 -24.79 -15.69 -3.14
CA ALA A 131 -23.87 -16.71 -3.63
C ALA A 131 -22.45 -16.55 -3.10
N VAL A 132 -21.93 -15.31 -3.03
CA VAL A 132 -20.56 -15.01 -2.59
C VAL A 132 -20.32 -15.43 -1.12
N PRO A 133 -21.13 -14.99 -0.13
CA PRO A 133 -20.96 -15.43 1.26
C PRO A 133 -21.18 -16.93 1.47
N VAL A 134 -22.11 -17.54 0.70
CA VAL A 134 -22.34 -18.99 0.77
C VAL A 134 -21.12 -19.77 0.29
N HIS A 135 -20.50 -19.33 -0.80
CA HIS A 135 -19.27 -19.92 -1.32
C HIS A 135 -18.12 -19.78 -0.30
N LYS A 136 -17.90 -18.58 0.24
CA LYS A 136 -16.89 -18.31 1.28
C LYS A 136 -17.11 -19.17 2.52
N LYS A 137 -18.35 -19.29 2.98
CA LYS A 137 -18.71 -20.17 4.12
C LYS A 137 -18.45 -21.64 3.83
N GLN A 138 -18.67 -22.11 2.60
CA GLN A 138 -18.36 -23.48 2.20
C GLN A 138 -16.86 -23.73 2.12
N PHE A 139 -16.09 -22.76 1.62
CA PHE A 139 -14.62 -22.80 1.62
C PHE A 139 -14.08 -22.92 3.06
N LEU A 140 -14.50 -22.02 3.96
CA LEU A 140 -14.09 -22.04 5.37
C LEU A 140 -14.48 -23.33 6.10
N ARG A 141 -15.60 -23.96 5.75
CA ARG A 141 -16.03 -25.25 6.33
C ARG A 141 -15.21 -26.44 5.85
N ARG A 142 -14.55 -26.34 4.68
CA ARG A 142 -13.73 -27.40 4.10
C ARG A 142 -12.26 -27.33 4.54
N SER A 143 -11.87 -26.22 5.17
CA SER A 143 -10.53 -26.01 5.73
C SER A 143 -10.60 -25.89 7.26
N PRO A 144 -10.86 -26.98 8.00
CA PRO A 144 -11.06 -26.94 9.46
C PRO A 144 -9.78 -26.78 10.29
N GLU A 145 -8.59 -26.78 9.67
CA GLU A 145 -7.32 -26.62 10.39
C GLU A 145 -6.91 -25.15 10.50
N ALA A 146 -6.53 -24.75 11.72
CA ALA A 146 -6.26 -23.38 12.17
C ALA A 146 -5.03 -22.69 11.53
N ALA A 147 -4.54 -23.20 10.40
CA ALA A 147 -3.48 -22.60 9.62
C ALA A 147 -3.85 -22.71 8.15
N VAL A 148 -4.84 -21.92 7.71
CA VAL A 148 -4.98 -21.64 6.28
C VAL A 148 -3.75 -20.81 5.93
N SER A 149 -2.73 -21.43 5.34
CA SER A 149 -1.65 -20.70 4.68
C SER A 149 -2.29 -19.78 3.66
N VAL A 150 -2.24 -18.47 3.91
CA VAL A 150 -2.88 -17.49 3.04
C VAL A 150 -2.09 -17.45 1.73
N SER A 151 -2.68 -17.99 0.69
CA SER A 151 -2.13 -17.88 -0.66
C SER A 151 -2.48 -16.53 -1.27
N THR A 152 -1.66 -16.10 -2.23
CA THR A 152 -1.99 -15.01 -3.18
C THR A 152 -3.40 -15.12 -3.79
N ASP A 153 -3.94 -16.35 -3.89
CA ASP A 153 -5.27 -16.61 -4.45
C ASP A 153 -6.43 -16.40 -3.47
N ASP A 154 -6.16 -16.43 -2.17
CA ASP A 154 -7.16 -16.34 -1.10
C ASP A 154 -7.58 -14.90 -0.82
N TRP A 155 -6.80 -13.93 -1.28
CA TRP A 155 -7.09 -12.51 -1.09
C TRP A 155 -8.11 -12.00 -2.11
N GLU A 156 -9.06 -11.18 -1.64
CA GLU A 156 -10.22 -10.69 -2.40
C GLU A 156 -10.19 -9.17 -2.61
N ALA A 157 -9.07 -8.47 -2.32
CA ALA A 157 -9.02 -7.04 -2.66
C ALA A 157 -9.14 -6.84 -4.17
N THR A 158 -9.76 -5.71 -4.55
CA THR A 158 -9.92 -5.35 -5.95
C THR A 158 -8.54 -5.16 -6.58
N GLU A 159 -8.15 -6.06 -7.47
CA GLU A 159 -6.86 -6.09 -8.19
C GLU A 159 -6.60 -4.88 -9.11
N ILE A 160 -7.58 -3.97 -9.20
CA ILE A 160 -7.53 -2.69 -9.92
C ILE A 160 -7.30 -1.52 -8.96
N SER A 161 -7.21 -1.77 -7.65
CA SER A 161 -6.93 -0.74 -6.65
C SER A 161 -5.59 -0.06 -6.93
N VAL A 162 -5.56 1.26 -6.85
CA VAL A 162 -4.33 2.05 -6.91
C VAL A 162 -3.91 2.35 -5.46
N GLY A 163 -3.16 1.43 -4.87
CA GLY A 163 -2.68 1.51 -3.49
C GLY A 163 -1.98 0.22 -3.07
N ALA A 164 -1.32 0.22 -1.91
CA ALA A 164 -0.86 -0.99 -1.23
C ALA A 164 -1.64 -1.12 0.09
N PHE A 165 -1.62 -2.31 0.70
CA PHE A 165 -2.43 -2.57 1.87
C PHE A 165 -1.72 -3.50 2.84
N TYR A 166 -1.62 -3.07 4.10
CA TYR A 166 -1.35 -3.96 5.21
C TYR A 166 -2.62 -4.63 5.73
N VAL A 167 -2.66 -5.96 5.65
CA VAL A 167 -3.79 -6.78 6.00
C VAL A 167 -3.56 -7.41 7.37
N ILE A 168 -4.17 -6.80 8.39
CA ILE A 168 -3.95 -7.10 9.81
C ILE A 168 -4.20 -8.58 10.14
N LEU A 169 -5.33 -9.14 9.69
CA LEU A 169 -5.76 -10.51 10.03
C LEU A 169 -4.78 -11.59 9.59
N TYR A 170 -4.02 -11.32 8.54
CA TYR A 170 -3.09 -12.27 7.95
C TYR A 170 -1.65 -11.83 8.15
N HIS A 171 -1.44 -10.66 8.77
CA HIS A 171 -0.15 -10.03 8.89
C HIS A 171 0.54 -10.06 7.52
N LEU A 172 -0.02 -9.40 6.51
CA LEU A 172 0.60 -9.42 5.18
C LEU A 172 0.54 -8.05 4.53
N ILE A 173 1.47 -7.82 3.60
CA ILE A 173 1.42 -6.66 2.70
C ILE A 173 0.96 -7.15 1.34
N TYR A 174 -0.15 -6.59 0.89
CA TYR A 174 -0.68 -6.81 -0.44
C TYR A 174 -0.33 -5.62 -1.34
N THR A 175 0.39 -5.91 -2.43
CA THR A 175 0.77 -4.93 -3.44
C THR A 175 0.22 -5.34 -4.79
N PRO A 176 -0.91 -4.74 -5.23
CA PRO A 176 -1.45 -4.97 -6.55
C PRO A 176 -0.44 -4.70 -7.66
N GLY A 177 -0.49 -5.46 -8.75
CA GLY A 177 0.33 -5.19 -9.92
C GLY A 177 0.10 -3.79 -10.52
N SER A 178 -1.09 -3.21 -10.33
CA SER A 178 -1.49 -1.87 -10.82
C SER A 178 -0.57 -0.72 -10.35
N ILE A 179 0.12 -0.87 -9.23
CA ILE A 179 1.05 0.14 -8.69
C ILE A 179 2.52 -0.21 -8.96
N LEU A 180 2.80 -1.37 -9.56
CA LEU A 180 4.14 -1.79 -9.95
C LEU A 180 4.52 -1.29 -11.34
N ILE A 181 4.02 -0.14 -11.76
CA ILE A 181 4.32 0.47 -13.07
C ILE A 181 4.68 1.94 -12.91
N PRO A 182 5.27 2.57 -13.94
CA PRO A 182 5.46 4.02 -13.92
C PRO A 182 4.13 4.73 -13.69
N PRO A 183 4.10 5.79 -12.87
CA PRO A 183 5.24 6.49 -12.26
C PRO A 183 5.67 5.96 -10.88
N LEU A 184 5.07 4.90 -10.34
CA LEU A 184 5.45 4.42 -9.00
C LEU A 184 6.68 3.51 -9.02
N LEU A 185 6.82 2.65 -10.04
CA LEU A 185 8.02 1.83 -10.22
C LEU A 185 8.46 1.88 -11.68
N HIS A 186 9.67 2.38 -11.92
CA HIS A 186 10.23 2.46 -13.26
C HIS A 186 11.38 1.44 -13.42
N PRO A 187 11.28 0.44 -14.33
CA PRO A 187 12.28 -0.62 -14.48
C PRO A 187 13.71 -0.13 -14.76
N HIS A 188 13.81 0.97 -15.50
CA HIS A 188 15.08 1.63 -15.83
C HIS A 188 15.27 2.96 -15.08
N GLY A 189 14.49 3.18 -14.02
CA GLY A 189 14.52 4.38 -13.22
C GLY A 189 15.73 4.39 -12.28
N PRO A 190 16.17 5.59 -11.85
CA PRO A 190 17.18 5.70 -10.81
C PRO A 190 16.67 5.10 -9.49
N ASN A 191 17.58 4.61 -8.65
CA ASN A 191 17.21 3.98 -7.38
C ASN A 191 16.57 4.98 -6.43
N SER A 192 17.07 6.23 -6.36
CA SER A 192 16.47 7.32 -5.58
C SER A 192 15.00 7.50 -5.93
N TYR A 193 14.64 7.45 -7.21
CA TYR A 193 13.26 7.55 -7.64
C TYR A 193 12.44 6.34 -7.16
N ASN A 194 12.84 5.12 -7.49
CA ASN A 194 12.06 3.92 -7.16
C ASN A 194 11.91 3.71 -5.64
N TYR A 195 12.95 3.99 -4.86
CA TYR A 195 12.87 3.94 -3.40
C TYR A 195 12.02 5.08 -2.85
N GLY A 196 12.17 6.30 -3.40
CA GLY A 196 11.36 7.44 -3.01
C GLY A 196 9.88 7.24 -3.30
N SER A 197 9.52 6.63 -4.44
CA SER A 197 8.15 6.36 -4.86
C SER A 197 7.60 5.08 -4.25
N ILE A 198 7.78 3.93 -4.90
CA ILE A 198 7.19 2.66 -4.45
C ILE A 198 7.82 2.19 -3.13
N GLY A 199 9.09 2.47 -2.90
CA GLY A 199 9.74 2.04 -1.66
C GLY A 199 9.17 2.70 -0.40
N LYS A 200 8.83 3.99 -0.47
CA LYS A 200 8.11 4.69 0.60
C LYS A 200 6.73 4.10 0.85
N VAL A 201 6.00 3.72 -0.21
CA VAL A 201 4.68 3.08 -0.09
C VAL A 201 4.80 1.73 0.61
N GLN A 202 5.81 0.93 0.25
CA GLN A 202 6.06 -0.37 0.89
C GLN A 202 6.51 -0.22 2.34
N GLY A 203 7.37 0.76 2.64
CA GLY A 203 7.76 1.08 4.00
C GLY A 203 6.57 1.55 4.85
N HIS A 204 5.63 2.30 4.26
CA HIS A 204 4.39 2.71 4.90
C HIS A 204 3.54 1.49 5.28
N GLU A 205 3.25 0.58 4.34
CA GLU A 205 2.48 -0.64 4.67
C GLU A 205 3.20 -1.50 5.71
N LEU A 206 4.52 -1.67 5.60
CA LEU A 206 5.28 -2.46 6.55
C LEU A 206 5.29 -1.84 7.95
N SER A 207 5.22 -0.51 8.06
CA SER A 207 5.18 0.17 9.35
C SER A 207 3.90 -0.11 10.14
N HIS A 208 2.78 -0.40 9.47
CA HIS A 208 1.54 -0.81 10.15
C HIS A 208 1.70 -2.12 10.94
N ALA A 209 2.69 -2.96 10.58
CA ALA A 209 3.01 -4.18 11.32
C ALA A 209 3.52 -3.91 12.74
N PHE A 210 4.02 -2.71 13.01
CA PHE A 210 4.60 -2.33 14.31
C PHE A 210 3.63 -1.54 15.19
N GLU A 211 2.41 -1.26 14.72
CA GLU A 211 1.40 -0.57 15.50
C GLU A 211 0.83 -1.48 16.59
N SER A 212 0.82 -1.00 17.83
CA SER A 212 0.40 -1.77 19.03
C SER A 212 -0.96 -2.46 18.87
N LYS A 213 -1.95 -1.77 18.28
CA LYS A 213 -3.30 -2.31 18.00
C LYS A 213 -3.31 -3.56 17.11
N HIS A 214 -2.27 -3.78 16.30
CA HIS A 214 -2.19 -4.92 15.40
C HIS A 214 -1.41 -6.08 16.02
N LEU A 215 -0.53 -5.81 16.98
CA LEU A 215 0.31 -6.83 17.62
C LEU A 215 -0.50 -7.80 18.47
N ASP A 216 -1.48 -7.29 19.22
CA ASP A 216 -2.41 -8.10 20.03
C ASP A 216 -3.18 -9.15 19.20
N MET A 217 -3.26 -8.96 17.87
CA MET A 217 -4.02 -9.83 16.97
C MET A 217 -3.19 -10.95 16.34
N VAL A 218 -1.85 -10.90 16.41
CA VAL A 218 -0.97 -11.80 15.63
C VAL A 218 0.17 -12.43 16.44
N SER A 219 0.56 -11.85 17.58
CA SER A 219 1.68 -12.37 18.39
C SER A 219 1.25 -13.55 19.28
N ASN A 220 2.05 -14.62 19.33
CA ASN A 220 2.00 -15.57 20.45
C ASN A 220 2.65 -14.93 21.71
N ASP A 221 2.50 -15.56 22.88
CA ASP A 221 3.04 -15.03 24.16
C ASP A 221 4.58 -14.78 24.13
N GLU A 222 5.33 -15.48 23.26
CA GLU A 222 6.78 -15.27 23.08
C GLU A 222 7.08 -14.03 22.21
N ASP A 223 6.29 -13.75 21.17
CA ASP A 223 6.41 -12.54 20.35
C ASP A 223 6.04 -11.27 21.14
N GLN A 224 5.07 -11.37 22.05
CA GLN A 224 4.72 -10.28 22.98
C GLN A 224 5.83 -9.98 23.98
N ALA A 225 6.60 -10.99 24.40
CA ALA A 225 7.71 -10.82 25.34
C ALA A 225 8.94 -10.11 24.72
N VAL A 226 9.10 -10.15 23.39
CA VAL A 226 10.21 -9.49 22.65
C VAL A 226 9.90 -8.04 22.29
N TYR A 227 8.63 -7.63 22.26
CA TYR A 227 8.26 -6.22 22.17
C TYR A 227 8.60 -5.50 23.49
N ALA A 228 9.86 -5.10 23.60
CA ALA A 228 10.38 -4.48 24.81
C ALA A 228 9.48 -3.28 25.19
N PRO A 229 9.08 -3.12 26.46
CA PRO A 229 8.35 -1.94 26.96
C PRO A 229 9.02 -0.60 26.65
N ARG A 230 10.29 -0.62 26.23
CA ARG A 230 11.02 0.51 25.69
C ARG A 230 10.56 0.88 24.27
N PHE A 231 10.41 -0.08 23.35
CA PHE A 231 9.94 0.17 21.99
C PHE A 231 8.53 0.74 21.97
N GLN A 232 7.61 0.16 22.75
CA GLN A 232 6.24 0.65 22.83
C GLN A 232 6.16 2.09 23.39
N ARG A 233 7.00 2.43 24.38
CA ARG A 233 7.09 3.80 24.90
C ARG A 233 7.63 4.77 23.87
N LEU A 234 8.71 4.42 23.18
CA LEU A 234 9.28 5.26 22.11
C LEU A 234 8.28 5.47 20.98
N LEU A 235 7.58 4.42 20.55
CA LEU A 235 6.53 4.51 19.54
C LEU A 235 5.41 5.46 19.98
N ALA A 236 4.94 5.35 21.23
CA ALA A 236 3.93 6.24 21.77
C ALA A 236 4.41 7.70 21.83
N GLU A 237 5.64 7.95 22.28
CA GLU A 237 6.24 9.30 22.32
C GLU A 237 6.37 9.92 20.93
N GLN A 238 6.76 9.12 19.93
CA GLN A 238 6.82 9.53 18.53
C GLN A 238 5.43 9.87 18.00
N GLN A 239 4.45 8.99 18.24
CA GLN A 239 3.07 9.19 17.81
C GLN A 239 2.45 10.43 18.45
N ASP A 240 2.64 10.65 19.75
CA ASP A 240 2.15 11.84 20.45
C ASP A 240 2.74 13.12 19.84
N CYS A 241 4.04 13.13 19.53
CA CYS A 241 4.66 14.28 18.89
C CYS A 241 4.08 14.54 17.48
N LEU A 242 3.98 13.49 16.66
CA LEU A 242 3.46 13.58 15.29
C LEU A 242 2.00 14.03 15.27
N MET A 243 1.18 13.54 16.21
CA MET A 243 -0.21 13.94 16.40
C MET A 243 -0.32 15.46 16.67
N LEU A 244 0.47 15.97 17.62
CA LEU A 244 0.49 17.40 17.95
C LEU A 244 0.99 18.24 16.76
N GLN A 245 2.00 17.74 16.05
CA GLN A 245 2.51 18.39 14.85
C GLN A 245 1.44 18.45 13.75
N ALA A 246 0.73 17.36 13.50
CA ALA A 246 -0.36 17.28 12.53
C ALA A 246 -1.51 18.22 12.88
N ASN A 247 -1.99 18.20 14.13
CA ASN A 247 -3.05 19.09 14.64
C ASN A 247 -2.71 20.56 14.37
N LYS A 248 -1.46 20.97 14.65
CA LYS A 248 -0.97 22.33 14.39
C LYS A 248 -0.97 22.68 12.90
N MET A 249 -0.56 21.76 12.02
CA MET A 249 -0.52 21.99 10.57
C MET A 249 -1.91 22.10 9.96
N THR A 250 -2.86 21.29 10.44
CA THR A 250 -4.24 21.29 9.97
C THR A 250 -5.11 22.38 10.61
N ARG A 251 -4.62 23.02 11.69
CA ARG A 251 -5.42 23.91 12.56
C ARG A 251 -6.70 23.23 13.05
N SER A 252 -6.56 21.98 13.47
CA SER A 252 -7.63 21.11 13.95
C SER A 252 -7.13 20.39 15.18
N ASP A 253 -7.98 20.25 16.20
CA ASP A 253 -7.63 19.55 17.44
C ASP A 253 -7.87 18.03 17.36
N ILE A 254 -8.47 17.56 16.27
CA ILE A 254 -8.84 16.14 16.08
C ILE A 254 -8.19 15.49 14.86
N ALA A 255 -7.68 16.27 13.91
CA ALA A 255 -7.18 15.71 12.64
C ALA A 255 -5.95 14.84 12.86
N GLY A 256 -5.02 15.27 13.70
CA GLY A 256 -3.86 14.49 14.11
C GLY A 256 -4.26 13.22 14.86
N ASN A 257 -5.26 13.29 15.75
CA ASN A 257 -5.77 12.11 16.45
C ASN A 257 -6.37 11.07 15.49
N ASN A 258 -7.16 11.52 14.52
CA ASN A 258 -7.79 10.63 13.55
C ASN A 258 -6.78 10.04 12.55
N SER A 259 -5.71 10.77 12.24
CA SER A 259 -4.73 10.40 11.22
C SER A 259 -3.41 9.86 11.75
N ILE A 260 -3.28 9.64 13.06
CA ILE A 260 -1.97 9.31 13.65
C ILE A 260 -1.37 8.02 13.11
N SER A 261 -2.21 7.02 12.86
CA SER A 261 -1.78 5.73 12.30
C SER A 261 -1.12 5.91 10.93
N GLU A 262 -1.80 6.60 10.02
CA GLU A 262 -1.31 6.90 8.67
C GLU A 262 -0.14 7.89 8.68
N THR A 263 -0.18 8.88 9.57
CA THR A 263 0.88 9.88 9.72
C THR A 263 2.16 9.20 10.18
N PHE A 264 2.09 8.36 11.21
CA PHE A 264 3.24 7.57 11.65
C PHE A 264 3.77 6.70 10.50
N ALA A 265 2.87 6.02 9.78
CA ALA A 265 3.25 5.16 8.68
C ALA A 265 3.93 5.92 7.51
N ASP A 266 3.49 7.13 7.19
CA ASP A 266 4.15 7.99 6.21
C ASP A 266 5.58 8.38 6.63
N ASN A 267 5.79 8.69 7.92
CA ASN A 267 7.11 9.05 8.46
C ASN A 267 8.05 7.85 8.44
N ALA A 268 7.61 6.74 9.03
CA ALA A 268 8.37 5.49 9.09
C ALA A 268 8.68 4.94 7.69
N GLY A 269 7.73 5.06 6.75
CA GLY A 269 7.91 4.62 5.37
C GLY A 269 8.96 5.42 4.60
N VAL A 270 8.95 6.75 4.73
CA VAL A 270 9.99 7.62 4.11
C VAL A 270 11.36 7.30 4.70
N GLU A 271 11.45 7.19 6.03
CA GLU A 271 12.70 6.89 6.72
C GLU A 271 13.29 5.55 6.30
N ALA A 272 12.47 4.49 6.35
CA ALA A 272 12.87 3.15 5.95
C ALA A 272 13.36 3.10 4.50
N ALA A 273 12.63 3.78 3.61
CA ALA A 273 12.99 3.86 2.20
C ALA A 273 14.28 4.63 1.97
N PHE A 274 14.48 5.75 2.66
CA PHE A 274 15.71 6.53 2.54
C PHE A 274 16.92 5.76 3.08
N LEU A 275 16.76 5.10 4.24
CA LEU A 275 17.81 4.26 4.80
C LEU A 275 18.17 3.13 3.84
N ALA A 276 17.18 2.39 3.34
CA ALA A 276 17.40 1.30 2.39
C ALA A 276 18.08 1.76 1.11
N TYR A 277 17.68 2.92 0.57
CA TYR A 277 18.33 3.56 -0.58
C TYR A 277 19.77 3.99 -0.28
N SER A 278 20.03 4.61 0.86
CA SER A 278 21.35 5.15 1.23
C SER A 278 22.42 4.06 1.41
N THR A 279 22.01 2.82 1.68
CA THR A 279 22.92 1.66 1.76
C THR A 279 23.33 1.10 0.40
N LEU A 280 22.77 1.61 -0.71
CA LEU A 280 23.13 1.16 -2.05
C LEU A 280 24.51 1.68 -2.43
N GLN A 281 25.41 0.76 -2.78
CA GLN A 281 26.76 1.08 -3.25
C GLN A 281 26.79 1.51 -4.74
N GLN A 282 25.63 1.66 -5.38
CA GLN A 282 25.55 1.96 -6.81
C GLN A 282 25.34 3.47 -7.03
N PRO A 283 26.13 4.10 -7.92
CA PRO A 283 25.96 5.50 -8.23
C PRO A 283 24.63 5.70 -8.94
N ASP A 284 23.80 6.57 -8.38
CA ASP A 284 22.49 6.84 -8.95
C ASP A 284 22.56 7.94 -10.01
N ARG A 285 22.27 7.59 -11.26
CA ARG A 285 22.44 8.50 -12.41
C ARG A 285 21.11 9.08 -12.85
N LEU A 286 20.89 10.34 -12.50
CA LEU A 286 19.71 11.10 -12.90
C LEU A 286 19.85 11.65 -14.33
N ARG A 287 19.41 10.88 -15.33
CA ARG A 287 19.41 11.34 -16.74
C ARG A 287 18.31 12.37 -16.96
N GLY A 288 18.64 13.53 -17.54
CA GLY A 288 17.68 14.56 -17.92
C GLY A 288 17.31 15.59 -16.83
N ILE A 289 17.74 15.37 -15.58
CA ILE A 289 17.49 16.27 -14.44
C ILE A 289 18.76 16.52 -13.62
N GLY A 290 19.93 16.55 -14.29
CA GLY A 290 21.26 16.56 -13.66
C GLY A 290 21.58 17.78 -12.78
N GLN A 291 20.69 18.77 -12.68
CA GLN A 291 20.78 19.86 -11.71
C GLN A 291 20.35 19.46 -10.29
N TYR A 292 19.67 18.33 -10.12
CA TYR A 292 19.27 17.79 -8.82
C TYR A 292 20.22 16.66 -8.38
N THR A 293 20.38 16.50 -7.06
CA THR A 293 21.08 15.35 -6.48
C THR A 293 20.16 14.13 -6.41
N ALA A 294 20.74 12.93 -6.25
CA ALA A 294 19.96 11.71 -6.06
C ALA A 294 19.07 11.78 -4.80
N ASP A 295 19.55 12.38 -3.71
CA ASP A 295 18.76 12.55 -2.49
C ASP A 295 17.60 13.54 -2.70
N GLN A 296 17.81 14.63 -3.44
CA GLN A 296 16.73 15.55 -3.82
C GLN A 296 15.69 14.84 -4.70
N ALA A 297 16.12 13.97 -5.62
CA ALA A 297 15.23 13.17 -6.44
C ALA A 297 14.43 12.15 -5.64
N PHE A 298 15.02 11.55 -4.60
CA PHE A 298 14.31 10.67 -3.67
C PHE A 298 13.14 11.39 -3.00
N PHE A 299 13.42 12.54 -2.35
CA PHE A 299 12.38 13.28 -1.62
C PHE A 299 11.30 13.82 -2.57
N ALA A 300 11.69 14.25 -3.78
CA ALA A 300 10.73 14.64 -4.80
C ALA A 300 9.83 13.47 -5.24
N ALA A 301 10.42 12.28 -5.45
CA ALA A 301 9.67 11.07 -5.82
C ALA A 301 8.69 10.62 -4.72
N SER A 302 9.06 10.78 -3.44
CA SER A 302 8.18 10.48 -2.29
C SER A 302 6.90 11.32 -2.24
N CYS A 303 6.90 12.49 -2.85
CA CYS A 303 5.71 13.33 -2.94
C CYS A 303 4.86 13.09 -4.19
N TYR A 304 5.38 12.38 -5.19
CA TYR A 304 4.72 12.25 -6.49
C TYR A 304 3.32 11.61 -6.38
N ILE A 305 3.18 10.58 -5.53
CA ILE A 305 1.90 9.89 -5.31
C ILE A 305 0.80 10.81 -4.74
N PHE A 306 1.20 11.93 -4.15
CA PHE A 306 0.31 12.92 -3.54
C PHE A 306 0.05 14.15 -4.43
N CYS A 307 0.56 14.16 -5.67
CA CYS A 307 0.30 15.24 -6.61
C CYS A 307 -1.13 15.15 -7.15
N GLU A 308 -1.95 16.16 -6.82
CA GLU A 308 -3.34 16.27 -7.26
C GLU A 308 -3.64 17.67 -7.82
N ALA A 309 -4.50 17.74 -8.84
CA ALA A 309 -4.88 19.01 -9.46
C ALA A 309 -5.85 19.83 -8.59
N LYS A 310 -6.68 19.15 -7.79
CA LYS A 310 -7.57 19.77 -6.80
C LYS A 310 -7.18 19.26 -5.44
N ARG A 311 -7.06 20.18 -4.47
CA ARG A 311 -6.80 19.80 -3.07
C ARG A 311 -8.01 19.05 -2.53
N THR A 312 -7.86 17.77 -2.26
CA THR A 312 -8.89 16.99 -1.59
C THR A 312 -8.73 17.18 -0.09
N SER A 313 -9.84 17.48 0.61
CA SER A 313 -9.93 17.17 2.03
C SER A 313 -9.99 15.65 2.16
N SER A 314 -9.29 15.04 3.12
CA SER A 314 -9.46 13.60 3.35
C SER A 314 -10.94 13.31 3.66
N GLU A 315 -11.61 12.60 2.78
CA GLU A 315 -13.06 12.44 2.80
C GLU A 315 -13.52 11.66 4.05
N ASP A 316 -12.65 10.82 4.60
CA ASP A 316 -12.93 9.98 5.77
C ASP A 316 -12.23 10.45 7.07
N GLY A 317 -11.43 11.53 7.01
CA GLY A 317 -10.72 12.08 8.16
C GLY A 317 -9.55 11.23 8.72
N ILE A 318 -9.30 10.05 8.15
CA ILE A 318 -8.20 9.13 8.53
C ILE A 318 -6.86 9.57 7.95
N TYR A 319 -6.86 10.26 6.81
CA TYR A 319 -5.64 10.75 6.16
C TYR A 319 -5.44 12.24 6.42
N LEU A 320 -4.20 12.70 6.47
CA LEU A 320 -3.92 14.12 6.28
C LEU A 320 -4.15 14.52 4.81
N PRO A 321 -4.42 15.81 4.51
CA PRO A 321 -4.39 16.31 3.13
C PRO A 321 -3.10 15.88 2.42
N HIS A 322 -3.18 15.56 1.12
CA HIS A 322 -2.04 15.04 0.34
C HIS A 322 -0.79 15.93 0.42
N SER A 323 -0.94 17.26 0.44
CA SER A 323 0.19 18.18 0.63
C SER A 323 0.91 18.00 1.97
N LEU A 324 0.18 17.65 3.03
CA LEU A 324 0.75 17.38 4.35
C LEU A 324 1.34 15.96 4.41
N ARG A 325 0.72 14.95 3.77
CA ARG A 325 1.33 13.61 3.65
C ARG A 325 2.68 13.63 2.92
N CYS A 326 2.86 14.57 1.99
CA CYS A 326 4.16 14.85 1.37
C CYS A 326 5.12 15.59 2.32
N ASN A 327 4.71 16.73 2.88
CA ASN A 327 5.64 17.61 3.60
C ASN A 327 5.95 17.18 5.03
N GLN A 328 4.97 16.65 5.76
CA GLN A 328 5.09 16.39 7.19
C GLN A 328 6.20 15.37 7.50
N PRO A 329 6.38 14.26 6.75
CA PRO A 329 7.50 13.34 6.93
C PRO A 329 8.89 13.99 6.84
N PHE A 330 9.02 15.09 6.11
CA PHE A 330 10.32 15.74 5.86
C PHE A 330 10.69 16.75 6.94
N ILE A 331 9.72 17.25 7.69
CA ILE A 331 9.92 18.33 8.68
C ILE A 331 10.83 17.90 9.83
N SER A 332 10.82 16.61 10.14
CA SER A 332 11.66 16.01 11.18
C SER A 332 12.94 15.35 10.61
N SER A 333 13.09 15.27 9.29
CA SER A 333 14.21 14.58 8.65
C SER A 333 15.44 15.48 8.51
N GLN A 334 16.54 15.05 9.14
CA GLN A 334 17.84 15.71 8.96
C GLN A 334 18.36 15.50 7.54
N GLU A 335 18.15 14.31 6.98
CA GLU A 335 18.57 13.93 5.64
C GLU A 335 17.89 14.81 4.56
N PHE A 336 16.61 15.14 4.75
CA PHE A 336 15.92 16.12 3.90
C PHE A 336 16.53 17.51 4.02
N ALA A 337 16.78 17.97 5.26
CA ALA A 337 17.36 19.28 5.50
C ALA A 337 18.75 19.41 4.88
N ASP A 338 19.56 18.36 4.94
CA ASP A 338 20.89 18.30 4.32
C ASP A 338 20.79 18.31 2.79
N ALA A 339 19.91 17.50 2.20
CA ALA A 339 19.71 17.42 0.75
C ALA A 339 19.27 18.76 0.13
N PHE A 340 18.45 19.54 0.85
CA PHE A 340 17.93 20.83 0.38
C PHE A 340 18.61 22.05 1.03
N HIS A 341 19.63 21.85 1.86
CA HIS A 341 20.32 22.90 2.61
C HIS A 341 19.35 23.80 3.40
N CYS A 342 18.36 23.20 4.06
CA CYS A 342 17.37 23.91 4.86
C CYS A 342 18.02 24.53 6.09
N ARG A 343 17.73 25.81 6.33
CA ARG A 343 18.18 26.50 7.56
C ARG A 343 17.22 26.19 8.70
N GLU A 344 17.78 26.00 9.88
CA GLU A 344 16.98 25.81 11.08
C GLU A 344 16.05 27.00 11.35
N GLY A 345 14.82 26.70 11.78
CA GLY A 345 13.78 27.68 12.03
C GLY A 345 12.87 27.97 10.82
N LEU A 346 13.17 27.41 9.65
CA LEU A 346 12.29 27.49 8.48
C LEU A 346 11.12 26.49 8.60
N PRO A 347 10.01 26.70 7.87
CA PRO A 347 8.83 25.82 7.96
C PRO A 347 9.10 24.33 7.73
N MET A 348 10.01 24.01 6.80
CA MET A 348 10.41 22.63 6.49
C MET A 348 11.56 22.10 7.37
N PHE A 349 12.06 22.90 8.32
CA PHE A 349 13.09 22.50 9.27
C PHE A 349 13.05 23.36 10.56
N PRO A 350 11.95 23.28 11.35
CA PRO A 350 11.76 24.10 12.55
C PRO A 350 12.71 23.68 13.67
N SER A 351 12.99 24.54 14.65
CA SER A 351 13.91 24.21 15.75
C SER A 351 13.41 23.09 16.68
N HIS A 352 12.09 22.95 16.82
CA HIS A 352 11.47 21.85 17.56
C HIS A 352 10.85 20.87 16.57
N ARG A 353 11.33 19.62 16.59
CA ARG A 353 10.96 18.55 15.66
C ARG A 353 10.65 17.27 16.45
N CYS A 354 9.90 16.37 15.84
CA CYS A 354 9.66 15.06 16.43
C CYS A 354 10.88 14.18 16.21
N ASP A 355 11.29 13.46 17.25
CA ASP A 355 12.39 12.51 17.13
C ASP A 355 11.87 11.14 16.65
N ILE A 356 11.56 11.08 15.36
CA ILE A 356 11.17 9.84 14.69
C ILE A 356 12.39 8.94 14.38
N HIS A 357 13.59 9.53 14.39
CA HIS A 357 14.84 8.95 13.88
C HIS A 357 15.78 8.45 14.97
N ASP A 358 15.35 8.33 16.24
CA ASP A 358 16.26 7.96 17.33
C ASP A 358 16.84 6.55 17.14
N ARG A 359 17.98 6.48 16.47
CA ARG A 359 18.78 5.28 16.23
C ARG A 359 19.37 4.70 17.53
N GLN A 360 19.03 5.22 18.71
CA GLN A 360 19.41 4.64 20.00
C GLN A 360 18.81 3.26 20.29
N LEU A 361 17.84 2.79 19.50
CA LEU A 361 17.45 1.38 19.48
C LEU A 361 18.59 0.47 18.96
N VAL A 362 19.39 0.94 18.01
CA VAL A 362 20.51 0.20 17.40
C VAL A 362 21.76 0.18 18.28
N LYS A 363 22.07 1.29 18.97
CA LYS A 363 23.37 1.46 19.65
C LYS A 363 23.57 0.59 20.89
N HIS A 364 22.52 -0.01 21.45
CA HIS A 364 22.62 -0.81 22.68
C HIS A 364 22.50 -2.33 22.47
N SER A 365 22.13 -2.81 21.28
CA SER A 365 22.14 -4.27 20.98
C SER A 365 23.50 -4.77 20.47
N MET A 366 24.40 -3.87 20.06
CA MET A 366 25.75 -4.23 19.57
C MET A 366 26.83 -4.25 20.67
N ASN A 367 26.47 -4.02 21.94
CA ASN A 367 27.39 -3.98 23.08
C ASN A 367 27.22 -5.14 24.08
N HIS A 368 26.59 -6.24 23.69
CA HIS A 368 26.51 -7.46 24.49
C HIS A 368 26.94 -8.70 23.74
#